data_AF-A0AAX2EID2-F1
#
_entry.id   AF-A0AAX2EID2-F1
#
_cell.length_a   1.000
_cell.length_b   1.000
_cell.length_c   1.000
_cell.angle_alpha   90.00
_cell.angle_beta   90.00
_cell.angle_gamma   90.00
#
_symmetry.space_group_name_H-M   'P 1'
#
loop_
_entity.id
_entity.type
_entity.pdbx_description
1 polymer ?
#
loop_
_entity_poly.entity_id
_entity_poly.type
_entity_poly.pdbx_seq_one_letter_code
_entity_poly.pdbx_strand_id
1 'polypeptide(L)'
;MRIGYIREFVQGKWDMQPTEIMNCETMIEEKEDVQGQPLLEELLERLQHGDVLVVRKLYSLANSTKHLIEICRNLQEKQADLVSIEDSIDTREDSFFQHLEQIAVFRKEVVGERTKAGLSEAKAKNRAGGRPRKPDRNVQKAIDMYRSKKYSIAEITIETGISKTTLYRYLQE
;
A
#
# COMPACT_ATOMS: atom_id res chain seq x y z
N MET A 1 -11.87 28.33 -0.13
CA MET A 1 -10.61 28.13 0.64
C MET A 1 -9.92 26.86 0.14
N ARG A 2 -8.58 26.80 0.12
CA ARG A 2 -7.86 25.54 -0.22
C ARG A 2 -7.48 24.77 1.03
N ILE A 3 -7.94 23.53 1.14
CA ILE A 3 -7.71 22.67 2.31
C ILE A 3 -6.96 21.43 1.87
N GLY A 4 -5.78 21.20 2.43
CA GLY A 4 -5.01 19.98 2.20
C GLY A 4 -5.40 18.88 3.17
N TYR A 5 -5.56 17.66 2.68
CA TYR A 5 -5.78 16.48 3.50
C TYR A 5 -4.68 15.44 3.26
N ILE A 6 -4.02 15.01 4.33
CA ILE A 6 -3.02 13.95 4.31
C ILE A 6 -3.39 12.83 5.27
N ARG A 7 -3.06 11.61 4.85
CA ARG A 7 -3.27 10.41 5.67
C ARG A 7 -1.98 9.60 5.79
N GLU A 8 -1.72 9.13 7.00
CA GLU A 8 -0.66 8.18 7.29
C GLU A 8 -1.07 6.79 6.78
N PHE A 9 -0.18 6.09 6.08
CA PHE A 9 -0.40 4.73 5.52
C PHE A 9 0.50 3.65 6.14
N VAL A 10 1.55 4.09 6.83
CA VAL A 10 2.46 3.26 7.60
C VAL A 10 2.89 4.12 8.78
N GLN A 11 2.93 3.55 9.98
CA GLN A 11 3.39 4.25 11.19
C GLN A 11 4.72 5.00 10.95
N GLY A 12 4.68 6.33 11.06
CA GLY A 12 5.78 7.26 10.83
C GLY A 12 6.04 7.64 9.38
N LYS A 13 5.20 7.23 8.41
CA LYS A 13 5.34 7.58 6.99
C LYS A 13 4.05 8.18 6.44
N TRP A 14 4.14 9.48 6.20
CA TRP A 14 3.13 10.24 5.48
C TRP A 14 3.30 10.05 3.98
N ASP A 15 2.18 10.03 3.28
CA ASP A 15 2.13 9.85 1.83
C ASP A 15 2.81 11.00 1.05
N MET A 16 3.10 12.15 1.68
CA MET A 16 3.60 13.36 1.03
C MET A 16 4.95 13.86 1.55
N GLN A 17 5.74 14.42 0.62
CA GLN A 17 6.71 15.48 0.94
C GLN A 17 5.94 16.81 1.06
N PRO A 18 6.23 17.67 2.06
CA PRO A 18 5.43 18.87 2.36
C PRO A 18 5.30 19.89 1.22
N THR A 19 6.21 19.89 0.26
CA THR A 19 6.41 20.99 -0.70
C THR A 19 5.27 21.20 -1.70
N GLU A 20 4.48 20.17 -2.01
CA GLU A 20 3.37 20.25 -2.98
C GLU A 20 2.06 20.76 -2.34
N ILE A 21 1.95 20.69 -1.02
CA ILE A 21 0.76 21.12 -0.26
C ILE A 21 0.86 22.54 0.28
N MET A 22 2.04 23.19 0.17
CA MET A 22 2.30 24.51 0.77
C MET A 22 1.41 25.65 0.23
N ASN A 23 0.61 25.39 -0.81
CA ASN A 23 -0.39 26.33 -1.33
C ASN A 23 -1.80 26.18 -0.70
N CYS A 24 -1.96 25.29 0.29
CA CYS A 24 -3.22 25.15 1.04
C CYS A 24 -3.22 26.09 2.25
N GLU A 25 -4.37 26.69 2.52
CA GLU A 25 -4.58 27.60 3.65
C GLU A 25 -4.71 26.83 4.97
N THR A 26 -5.25 25.61 4.91
CA THR A 26 -5.44 24.73 6.06
C THR A 26 -4.95 23.33 5.72
N MET A 27 -4.39 22.64 6.71
CA MET A 27 -3.89 21.27 6.60
C MET A 27 -4.56 20.39 7.64
N ILE A 28 -5.09 19.25 7.20
CA ILE A 28 -5.65 18.22 8.06
C ILE A 28 -4.83 16.95 7.89
N GLU A 29 -4.37 16.43 9.03
CA GLU A 29 -3.51 15.25 9.10
C GLU A 29 -4.24 14.14 9.84
N GLU A 30 -4.42 12.99 9.18
CA GLU A 30 -5.14 11.85 9.74
C GLU A 30 -4.27 10.60 9.82
N LYS A 31 -4.32 9.89 10.95
CA LYS A 31 -3.56 8.65 11.14
C LYS A 31 -4.33 7.44 10.61
N GLU A 32 -3.62 6.42 10.09
CA GLU A 32 -4.28 5.21 9.55
C GLU A 32 -5.10 4.46 10.62
N ASP A 33 -4.57 4.44 11.85
CA ASP A 33 -5.06 3.62 12.98
C ASP A 33 -6.42 4.09 13.53
N VAL A 34 -6.97 5.17 12.97
CA VAL A 34 -8.31 5.65 13.32
C VAL A 34 -9.33 5.00 12.38
N GLN A 35 -10.16 4.09 12.93
CA GLN A 35 -11.29 3.54 12.19
C GLN A 35 -12.25 4.66 11.77
N GLY A 36 -12.62 4.69 10.50
CA GLY A 36 -13.68 5.56 9.98
C GLY A 36 -13.25 6.90 9.38
N GLN A 37 -11.96 7.27 9.40
CA GLN A 37 -11.51 8.60 8.91
C GLN A 37 -12.33 9.79 9.48
N PRO A 38 -12.52 9.89 10.81
CA PRO A 38 -13.38 10.91 11.42
C PRO A 38 -12.95 12.36 11.14
N LEU A 39 -11.65 12.63 10.94
CA LEU A 39 -11.21 13.99 10.60
C LEU A 39 -11.59 14.37 9.17
N LEU A 40 -11.59 13.38 8.26
CA LEU A 40 -12.12 13.59 6.92
C LEU A 40 -13.64 13.80 6.96
N GLU A 41 -14.38 13.03 7.75
CA GLU A 41 -15.82 13.21 7.91
C GLU A 41 -16.15 14.62 8.45
N GLU A 42 -15.46 15.06 9.50
CA GLU A 42 -15.62 16.42 10.05
C GLU A 42 -15.27 17.50 9.01
N LEU A 43 -14.18 17.29 8.25
CA LEU A 43 -13.80 18.19 7.16
C LEU A 43 -14.92 18.32 6.13
N LEU A 44 -15.46 17.19 5.64
CA LEU A 44 -16.52 17.17 4.63
C LEU A 44 -17.79 17.87 5.12
N GLU A 45 -18.11 17.76 6.41
CA GLU A 45 -19.25 18.48 6.99
C GLU A 45 -19.03 20.00 7.01
N ARG A 46 -17.79 20.42 7.31
CA ARG A 46 -17.38 21.84 7.44
C ARG A 46 -17.13 22.55 6.12
N LEU A 47 -16.98 21.83 5.02
CA LEU A 47 -16.78 22.41 3.70
C LEU A 47 -17.90 23.37 3.33
N GLN A 48 -17.52 24.48 2.72
CA GLN A 48 -18.41 25.50 2.21
C GLN A 48 -18.31 25.59 0.69
N HIS A 49 -19.28 26.32 0.12
CA HIS A 49 -19.32 26.60 -1.30
C HIS A 49 -18.01 27.24 -1.80
N GLY A 50 -17.39 26.66 -2.83
CA GLY A 50 -16.16 27.15 -3.43
C GLY A 50 -14.88 26.77 -2.66
N ASP A 51 -14.99 25.89 -1.67
CA ASP A 51 -13.83 25.25 -1.07
C ASP A 51 -13.23 24.19 -2.00
N VAL A 52 -11.90 24.02 -1.91
CA VAL A 52 -11.14 23.07 -2.72
C VAL A 52 -10.38 22.15 -1.79
N LEU A 53 -10.75 20.88 -1.81
CA LEU A 53 -10.04 19.81 -1.12
C LEU A 53 -8.87 19.35 -1.99
N VAL A 54 -7.66 19.43 -1.45
CA VAL A 54 -6.43 19.07 -2.14
C VAL A 54 -5.83 17.83 -1.49
N VAL A 55 -5.53 16.81 -2.29
CA VAL A 55 -4.88 15.57 -1.86
C VAL A 55 -3.73 15.21 -2.81
N ARG A 56 -2.78 14.40 -2.34
CA ARG A 56 -1.71 13.87 -3.21
C ARG A 56 -2.26 12.94 -4.26
N LYS A 57 -2.96 11.93 -3.76
CA LYS A 57 -3.51 10.80 -4.47
C LYS A 57 -4.89 10.51 -3.90
N LEU A 58 -5.76 9.99 -4.76
CA LEU A 58 -7.11 9.62 -4.37
C LEU A 58 -7.12 8.59 -3.24
N TYR A 59 -6.15 7.67 -3.19
CA TYR A 59 -6.12 6.63 -2.15
C TYR A 59 -5.84 7.20 -0.76
N SER A 60 -5.23 8.39 -0.67
CA SER A 60 -5.12 9.16 0.58
C SER A 60 -6.49 9.51 1.13
N LEU A 61 -7.41 9.90 0.24
CA LEU A 61 -8.78 10.33 0.54
C LEU A 61 -9.72 9.15 0.84
N ALA A 62 -9.69 8.11 0.01
CA ALA A 62 -10.67 7.02 0.07
C ALA A 62 -10.03 5.64 0.22
N ASN A 63 -10.77 4.72 0.86
CA ASN A 63 -10.36 3.33 1.06
C ASN A 63 -10.97 2.35 0.05
N SER A 64 -11.94 2.81 -0.75
CA SER A 64 -12.60 2.01 -1.78
C SER A 64 -13.22 2.92 -2.84
N THR A 65 -13.45 2.38 -4.04
CA THR A 65 -14.17 3.08 -5.12
C THR A 65 -15.53 3.60 -4.65
N LYS A 66 -16.26 2.80 -3.86
CA LYS A 66 -17.55 3.19 -3.30
C LYS A 66 -17.40 4.40 -2.37
N HIS A 67 -16.40 4.35 -1.48
CA HIS A 67 -16.11 5.45 -0.56
C HIS A 67 -15.73 6.74 -1.31
N LEU A 68 -14.93 6.63 -2.37
CA LEU A 68 -14.58 7.79 -3.19
C LEU A 68 -15.81 8.42 -3.84
N ILE A 69 -16.72 7.60 -4.40
CA ILE A 69 -17.96 8.09 -5.00
C ILE A 69 -18.82 8.82 -3.94
N GLU A 70 -18.89 8.30 -2.71
CA GLU A 70 -19.63 8.92 -1.61
C GLU A 70 -19.04 10.29 -1.23
N ILE A 71 -17.71 10.38 -1.08
CA ILE A 71 -17.02 11.63 -0.78
C ILE A 71 -17.30 12.67 -1.86
N CYS A 72 -17.18 12.28 -3.13
CA CYS A 72 -17.37 13.24 -4.21
C CYS A 72 -18.83 13.68 -4.38
N ARG A 73 -19.81 12.83 -4.06
CA ARG A 73 -21.21 13.27 -3.96
C ARG A 73 -21.38 14.34 -2.89
N ASN A 74 -20.76 14.14 -1.72
CA ASN A 74 -20.78 15.12 -0.64
C ASN A 74 -20.16 16.46 -1.08
N LEU A 75 -18.99 16.43 -1.73
CA LEU A 75 -18.36 17.62 -2.31
C LEU A 75 -19.28 18.34 -3.31
N GLN A 76 -19.94 17.58 -4.19
CA GLN A 76 -20.88 18.15 -5.15
C GLN A 76 -22.09 18.79 -4.47
N GLU A 77 -22.67 18.16 -3.44
CA GLU A 77 -23.78 18.72 -2.64
C GLU A 77 -23.37 20.01 -1.93
N LYS A 78 -22.11 20.09 -1.48
CA LYS A 78 -21.52 21.27 -0.83
C LYS A 78 -21.03 22.32 -1.82
N GLN A 79 -21.07 22.04 -3.12
CA GLN A 79 -20.51 22.88 -4.18
C GLN A 79 -19.03 23.19 -3.93
N ALA A 80 -18.30 22.17 -3.49
CA ALA A 80 -16.87 22.16 -3.26
C ALA A 80 -16.17 21.26 -4.28
N ASP A 81 -14.88 21.48 -4.46
CA ASP A 81 -14.06 20.84 -5.49
C ASP A 81 -12.99 19.92 -4.92
N LEU A 82 -12.52 18.97 -5.72
CA LEU A 82 -11.43 18.06 -5.42
C LEU A 82 -10.28 18.26 -6.41
N VAL A 83 -9.06 18.33 -5.88
CA VAL A 83 -7.82 18.32 -6.63
C VAL A 83 -6.92 17.19 -6.12
N SER A 84 -6.56 16.26 -7.02
CA SER A 84 -5.52 15.26 -6.77
C SER A 84 -4.27 15.59 -7.60
N ILE A 85 -3.14 15.81 -6.92
CA ILE A 85 -1.91 16.31 -7.53
C ILE A 85 -1.26 15.26 -8.45
N GLU A 86 -1.05 14.03 -7.97
CA GLU A 86 -0.34 13.00 -8.75
C GLU A 86 -1.28 12.26 -9.71
N ASP A 87 -2.57 12.21 -9.43
CA ASP A 87 -3.55 11.58 -10.34
C ASP A 87 -3.98 12.54 -11.46
N SER A 88 -3.54 13.80 -11.42
CA SER A 88 -3.90 14.86 -12.38
C SER A 88 -5.41 15.04 -12.50
N ILE A 89 -6.11 15.08 -11.36
CA ILE A 89 -7.56 15.25 -11.30
C ILE A 89 -7.86 16.62 -10.72
N ASP A 90 -8.67 17.41 -11.42
CA ASP A 90 -9.19 18.68 -10.95
C ASP A 90 -10.67 18.79 -11.33
N THR A 91 -11.57 18.77 -10.34
CA THR A 91 -13.02 18.81 -10.59
C THR A 91 -13.54 20.20 -10.93
N ARG A 92 -12.69 21.24 -10.84
CA ARG A 92 -13.05 22.62 -11.20
C ARG A 92 -13.12 22.82 -12.70
N GLU A 93 -12.29 22.08 -13.45
CA GLU A 93 -12.10 22.26 -14.88
C GLU A 93 -12.99 21.34 -15.73
N ASP A 94 -13.31 20.14 -15.23
CA ASP A 94 -14.05 19.12 -15.99
C ASP A 94 -15.11 18.39 -15.16
N SER A 95 -16.17 17.93 -15.82
CA SER A 95 -17.27 17.23 -15.14
C SER A 95 -16.76 15.94 -14.50
N PHE A 96 -16.88 15.88 -13.17
CA PHE A 96 -16.46 14.81 -12.27
C PHE A 96 -16.70 13.36 -12.78
N PHE A 97 -17.76 13.13 -13.56
CA PHE A 97 -18.13 11.81 -14.08
C PHE A 97 -17.24 11.31 -15.24
N GLN A 98 -16.58 12.17 -16.00
CA GLN A 98 -15.68 11.74 -17.09
C GLN A 98 -14.41 11.06 -16.55
N HIS A 99 -14.04 11.33 -15.29
CA HIS A 99 -12.89 10.73 -14.62
C HIS A 99 -13.20 9.35 -13.96
N LEU A 100 -14.39 8.77 -14.17
CA LEU A 100 -14.74 7.43 -13.65
C LEU A 100 -13.77 6.31 -14.10
N GLU A 101 -13.07 6.46 -15.21
CA GLU A 101 -12.03 5.52 -15.64
C GLU A 101 -10.82 5.50 -14.69
N GLN A 102 -10.46 6.65 -14.12
CA GLN A 102 -9.40 6.75 -13.09
C GLN A 102 -9.83 6.06 -11.78
N ILE A 103 -11.13 6.09 -11.46
CA ILE A 103 -11.71 5.41 -10.29
C ILE A 103 -11.58 3.88 -10.38
N ALA A 104 -11.50 3.30 -11.58
CA ALA A 104 -11.22 1.88 -11.77
C ALA A 104 -9.75 1.51 -11.48
N VAL A 105 -8.81 2.41 -11.83
CA VAL A 105 -7.37 2.26 -11.55
C VAL A 105 -7.10 2.33 -10.04
N PHE A 106 -7.78 3.24 -9.34
CA PHE A 106 -7.70 3.43 -7.91
C PHE A 106 -7.80 2.14 -7.07
N ARG A 107 -8.70 1.20 -7.43
CA ARG A 107 -8.86 -0.06 -6.67
C ARG A 107 -7.55 -0.86 -6.63
N LYS A 108 -6.80 -0.87 -7.73
CA LYS A 108 -5.54 -1.61 -7.85
C LYS A 108 -4.44 -0.96 -7.02
N GLU A 109 -4.41 0.38 -6.99
CA GLU A 109 -3.43 1.14 -6.21
C GLU A 109 -3.66 0.98 -4.71
N VAL A 110 -4.90 1.11 -4.22
CA VAL A 110 -5.23 0.93 -2.79
C VAL A 110 -4.75 -0.42 -2.26
N VAL A 111 -5.04 -1.51 -2.98
CA VAL A 111 -4.64 -2.86 -2.56
C VAL A 111 -3.12 -3.02 -2.63
N GLY A 112 -2.49 -2.48 -3.66
CA GLY A 112 -1.04 -2.52 -3.84
C GLY A 112 -0.30 -1.82 -2.71
N GLU A 113 -0.66 -0.57 -2.41
CA GLU A 113 0.01 0.23 -1.38
C GLU A 113 -0.20 -0.34 0.02
N ARG A 114 -1.42 -0.77 0.38
CA ARG A 114 -1.67 -1.48 1.65
C ARG A 114 -0.85 -2.76 1.79
N THR A 115 -0.71 -3.52 0.71
CA THR A 115 0.09 -4.75 0.73
C THR A 115 1.57 -4.43 0.94
N LYS A 116 2.10 -3.41 0.25
CA LYS A 116 3.50 -2.96 0.41
C LYS A 116 3.76 -2.45 1.83
N ALA A 117 2.83 -1.65 2.37
CA ALA A 117 2.84 -1.14 3.74
C ALA A 117 2.93 -2.28 4.75
N GLY A 118 1.98 -3.22 4.70
CA GLY A 118 1.96 -4.38 5.60
C GLY A 118 3.18 -5.29 5.46
N LEU A 119 3.70 -5.48 4.23
CA LEU A 119 4.95 -6.22 4.00
C LEU A 119 6.17 -5.50 4.61
N SER A 120 6.24 -4.17 4.51
CA SER A 120 7.31 -3.37 5.10
C SER A 120 7.28 -3.47 6.64
N GLU A 121 6.10 -3.39 7.24
CA GLU A 121 5.93 -3.50 8.69
C GLU A 121 6.28 -4.92 9.19
N ALA A 122 5.80 -5.95 8.49
CA ALA A 122 6.14 -7.34 8.80
C ALA A 122 7.66 -7.57 8.75
N LYS A 123 8.35 -7.03 7.73
CA LYS A 123 9.81 -7.07 7.63
C LYS A 123 10.50 -6.37 8.79
N ALA A 124 10.04 -5.19 9.20
CA ALA A 124 10.58 -4.47 10.37
C ALA A 124 10.44 -5.29 11.67
N LYS A 125 9.38 -6.11 11.77
CA LYS A 125 9.15 -7.08 12.86
C LYS A 125 9.88 -8.42 12.66
N ASN A 126 10.91 -8.48 11.80
CA ASN A 126 11.68 -9.68 11.44
C ASN A 126 10.85 -10.84 10.85
N ARG A 127 9.66 -10.57 10.30
CA ARG A 127 8.86 -11.55 9.56
C ARG A 127 9.20 -11.43 8.07
N ALA A 128 10.12 -12.26 7.59
CA ALA A 128 10.63 -12.20 6.22
C ALA A 128 9.59 -12.59 5.14
N GLY A 129 8.50 -13.26 5.51
CA GLY A 129 7.51 -13.78 4.56
C GLY A 129 8.09 -14.88 3.64
N GLY A 130 7.35 -15.26 2.60
CA GLY A 130 7.77 -16.25 1.61
C GLY A 130 7.68 -17.71 2.07
N ARG A 131 8.05 -18.64 1.19
CA ARG A 131 8.04 -20.07 1.50
C ARG A 131 9.08 -20.37 2.59
N PRO A 132 8.72 -21.02 3.71
CA PRO A 132 9.67 -21.40 4.74
C PRO A 132 10.85 -22.16 4.13
N ARG A 133 12.08 -21.78 4.50
CA ARG A 133 13.26 -22.56 4.15
C ARG A 133 13.16 -23.94 4.81
N LYS A 134 13.68 -24.97 4.14
CA LYS A 134 13.81 -26.29 4.76
C LYS A 134 14.76 -26.15 5.99
N PRO A 135 14.57 -26.95 7.04
CA PRO A 135 15.41 -26.87 8.23
C PRO A 135 16.89 -27.03 7.87
N ASP A 136 17.75 -26.17 8.41
CA ASP A 136 19.19 -26.18 8.13
C ASP A 136 19.83 -27.54 8.45
N ARG A 137 19.32 -28.25 9.46
CA ARG A 137 19.79 -29.59 9.82
C ARG A 137 19.66 -30.60 8.66
N ASN A 138 18.58 -30.55 7.90
CA ASN A 138 18.37 -31.47 6.77
C ASN A 138 19.25 -31.09 5.58
N VAL A 139 19.48 -29.78 5.38
CA VAL A 139 20.39 -29.27 4.36
C VAL A 139 21.83 -29.71 4.68
N GLN A 140 22.27 -29.52 5.92
CA GLN A 140 23.60 -29.93 6.36
C GLN A 140 23.81 -31.45 6.22
N LYS A 141 22.85 -32.25 6.69
CA LYS A 141 22.88 -33.72 6.53
C LYS A 141 22.98 -34.12 5.05
N ALA A 142 22.26 -33.45 4.15
CA ALA A 142 22.31 -33.72 2.72
C ALA A 142 23.67 -33.37 2.10
N ILE A 143 24.28 -32.25 2.51
CA ILE A 143 25.63 -31.84 2.08
C ILE A 143 26.67 -32.85 2.57
N ASP A 144 26.59 -33.29 3.82
CA ASP A 144 27.53 -34.25 4.40
C ASP A 144 27.42 -35.62 3.71
N MET A 145 26.20 -36.11 3.49
CA MET A 145 25.96 -37.35 2.73
C MET A 145 26.46 -37.24 1.29
N TYR A 146 26.27 -36.10 0.63
CA TYR A 146 26.79 -35.87 -0.73
C TYR A 146 28.33 -35.86 -0.76
N ARG A 147 28.97 -35.13 0.16
CA ARG A 147 30.44 -35.04 0.27
C ARG A 147 31.08 -36.38 0.62
N SER A 148 30.39 -37.24 1.36
CA SER A 148 30.87 -38.59 1.68
C SER A 148 31.05 -39.47 0.43
N LYS A 149 30.38 -39.17 -0.68
CA LYS A 149 30.32 -39.96 -1.92
C LYS A 149 29.86 -41.42 -1.74
N LYS A 150 29.28 -41.76 -0.59
CA LYS A 150 28.80 -43.11 -0.25
C LYS A 150 27.35 -43.37 -0.65
N TYR A 151 26.60 -42.32 -0.97
CA TYR A 151 25.17 -42.37 -1.23
C TYR A 151 24.86 -41.79 -2.61
N SER A 152 23.90 -42.40 -3.29
CA SER A 152 23.31 -41.86 -4.51
C SER A 152 22.43 -40.63 -4.18
N ILE A 153 22.22 -39.78 -5.18
CA ILE A 153 21.33 -38.60 -5.05
C ILE A 153 19.90 -39.00 -4.67
N ALA A 154 19.43 -40.16 -5.13
CA ALA A 154 18.11 -40.68 -4.78
C ALA A 154 18.01 -41.00 -3.28
N GLU A 155 19.00 -41.70 -2.73
CA GLU A 155 19.06 -42.04 -1.30
C GLU A 155 19.15 -40.79 -0.43
N ILE A 156 19.97 -39.80 -0.83
CA ILE A 156 20.09 -38.52 -0.11
C ILE A 156 18.74 -37.79 -0.10
N THR A 157 18.02 -37.79 -1.22
CA THR A 157 16.71 -37.12 -1.34
C THR A 157 15.67 -37.77 -0.44
N ILE A 158 15.62 -39.11 -0.38
CA ILE A 158 14.70 -39.88 0.46
C ILE A 158 15.00 -39.64 1.94
N GLU A 159 16.27 -39.71 2.33
CA GLU A 159 16.72 -39.67 3.73
C GLU A 159 16.64 -38.26 4.35
N THR A 160 16.80 -37.21 3.55
CA THR A 160 16.85 -35.82 4.03
C THR A 160 15.61 -35.00 3.67
N GLY A 161 14.82 -35.47 2.70
CA GLY A 161 13.69 -34.73 2.14
C GLY A 161 14.10 -33.48 1.36
N ILE A 162 15.38 -33.36 1.00
CA ILE A 162 15.96 -32.27 0.19
C ILE A 162 16.03 -32.73 -1.26
N SER A 163 15.39 -32.00 -2.18
CA SER A 163 15.43 -32.35 -3.61
C SER A 163 16.84 -32.14 -4.19
N LYS A 164 17.17 -32.90 -5.24
CA LYS A 164 18.40 -32.74 -6.05
C LYS A 164 18.70 -31.28 -6.40
N THR A 165 17.68 -30.54 -6.85
CA THR A 165 17.81 -29.12 -7.23
C THR A 165 18.14 -28.24 -6.02
N THR A 166 17.52 -28.51 -4.87
CA THR A 166 17.80 -27.77 -3.63
C THR A 166 19.21 -28.06 -3.13
N LEU A 167 19.63 -29.33 -3.16
CA LEU A 167 20.99 -29.75 -2.77
C LEU A 167 22.06 -29.07 -3.61
N TYR A 168 21.94 -29.07 -4.95
CA TYR A 168 22.93 -28.42 -5.80
C TYR A 168 22.98 -26.90 -5.63
N ARG A 169 21.83 -26.25 -5.40
CA ARG A 169 21.80 -24.82 -5.12
C ARG A 169 22.63 -24.48 -3.88
N TYR A 170 22.53 -25.27 -2.81
CA TYR A 170 23.34 -25.10 -1.59
C TYR A 170 24.82 -25.51 -1.74
N LEU A 171 25.17 -26.25 -2.79
CA LEU A 171 26.57 -26.60 -3.09
C LEU A 171 27.26 -25.58 -4.01
N GLN A 172 26.49 -24.69 -4.64
CA GLN A 172 26.95 -23.60 -5.51
C GLN A 172 26.97 -22.24 -4.80
N GLU A 173 26.20 -22.08 -3.72
CA GLU A 173 26.39 -21.01 -2.71
C GLU A 173 27.68 -21.24 -1.92
#